data_AF-A0A0N9HUL4-F1
#
_entry.id   AF-A0A0N9HUL4-F1
#
_cell.length_a   1.000
_cell.length_b   1.000
_cell.length_c   1.000
_cell.angle_alpha   90.00
_cell.angle_beta   90.00
_cell.angle_gamma   90.00
#
_symmetry.space_group_name_H-M   'P 1'
#
loop_
_entity.id
_entity.type
_entity.pdbx_description
1 polymer ?
#
loop_
_entity_poly.entity_id
_entity_poly.type
_entity_poly.pdbx_seq_one_letter_code
_entity_poly.pdbx_strand_id
1 'polypeptide(L)' 'MPSQHQFPAAIYRADPALYERAKAAVAEVDSNLNAHIVAFLHWLVRDTDDLPSRPDHRVTNVRG' A
#
# COMPACT_ATOMS: atom_id res chain seq x y z
N MET A 1 18.49 10.39 21.31
CA MET A 1 18.12 11.19 20.13
C MET A 1 16.63 11.02 19.93
N PRO A 2 15.81 12.08 19.83
CA PRO A 2 14.41 11.89 19.49
C PRO A 2 14.36 11.53 18.01
N SER A 3 13.89 10.33 17.69
CA SER A 3 13.54 9.96 16.32
C SER A 3 12.36 10.82 15.89
N GLN A 4 12.62 12.04 15.42
CA GLN A 4 11.64 12.82 14.70
C GLN A 4 11.44 12.12 13.36
N HIS A 5 10.25 11.52 13.20
CA HIS A 5 9.80 11.09 11.89
C HIS A 5 9.85 12.33 10.98
N GLN A 6 10.71 12.29 9.96
CA GLN A 6 10.97 13.42 9.04
C GLN A 6 9.69 13.89 8.33
N PHE A 7 8.67 13.03 8.28
CA PHE A 7 7.36 13.32 7.72
C PHE A 7 6.26 12.88 8.70
N PRO A 8 5.25 13.73 8.97
CA PRO A 8 4.11 13.35 9.79
C PRO A 8 3.34 12.20 9.13
N ALA A 9 2.83 11.27 9.93
CA ALA A 9 2.04 10.15 9.43
C ALA A 9 0.74 10.67 8.79
N ALA A 10 0.53 10.34 7.51
CA ALA A 10 -0.75 10.55 6.85
C ALA A 10 -1.67 9.35 7.10
N ILE A 11 -2.87 9.60 7.63
CA ILE A 11 -3.85 8.54 7.88
C ILE A 11 -4.66 8.32 6.61
N TYR A 12 -4.36 7.24 5.90
CA TYR A 12 -5.22 6.74 4.84
C TYR A 12 -6.47 6.07 5.44
N ARG A 13 -7.67 6.52 5.05
CA ARG A 13 -8.96 5.96 5.49
C ARG A 13 -9.65 5.27 4.33
N ALA A 14 -9.36 3.98 4.14
CA ALA A 14 -10.15 3.13 3.26
C ALA A 14 -11.40 2.60 3.98
N ASP A 15 -12.37 2.16 3.19
CA ASP A 15 -13.38 1.21 3.65
C ASP A 15 -12.69 0.00 4.34
N PRO A 16 -13.14 -0.45 5.53
CA PRO A 16 -12.46 -1.52 6.27
C PRO A 16 -12.32 -2.83 5.48
N ALA A 17 -13.31 -3.21 4.67
CA ALA A 17 -13.24 -4.41 3.86
C ALA A 17 -12.26 -4.26 2.68
N LEU A 18 -12.10 -3.05 2.15
CA LEU A 18 -11.03 -2.75 1.20
C LEU A 18 -9.66 -2.77 1.88
N TYR A 19 -9.52 -2.21 3.07
CA TYR A 19 -8.26 -2.15 3.81
C TYR A 19 -7.69 -3.53 4.09
N GLU A 20 -8.53 -4.45 4.59
CA GLU A 20 -8.10 -5.83 4.84
C GLU A 20 -7.68 -6.51 3.54
N ARG A 21 -8.47 -6.39 2.46
CA ARG A 21 -8.09 -6.97 1.16
C ARG A 21 -6.79 -6.38 0.61
N ALA A 22 -6.56 -5.08 0.81
CA ALA A 22 -5.32 -4.43 0.40
C ALA A 22 -4.11 -4.95 1.21
N LYS A 23 -4.28 -5.17 2.52
CA LYS A 23 -3.26 -5.80 3.36
C LYS A 23 -2.89 -7.21 2.90
N ALA A 24 -3.89 -8.04 2.58
CA ALA A 24 -3.65 -9.36 2.04
C ALA A 24 -2.92 -9.31 0.69
N ALA A 25 -3.38 -8.45 -0.22
CA ALA A 25 -2.79 -8.29 -1.55
C ALA A 25 -1.31 -7.88 -1.51
N VAL A 26 -0.92 -6.96 -0.62
CA VAL A 26 0.49 -6.54 -0.51
C VAL A 26 1.36 -7.62 0.14
N ALA A 27 0.80 -8.43 1.04
CA ALA A 27 1.52 -9.53 1.67
C ALA A 27 1.83 -10.67 0.67
N GLU A 28 0.92 -10.96 -0.26
CA GLU A 28 1.12 -11.97 -1.32
C GLU A 28 2.27 -11.64 -2.29
N VAL A 29 2.62 -10.36 -2.40
CA VAL A 29 3.72 -9.86 -3.25
C VAL A 29 4.93 -9.42 -2.42
N ASP A 30 5.07 -9.94 -1.19
CA ASP A 30 6.17 -9.67 -0.26
C ASP A 30 6.43 -8.17 0.00
N SER A 31 5.37 -7.37 0.09
CA SER A 31 5.41 -5.92 0.30
C SER A 31 4.53 -5.48 1.47
N ASN A 32 4.36 -4.16 1.65
CA ASN A 32 3.47 -3.56 2.63
C ASN A 32 2.67 -2.39 2.05
N LEU A 33 1.58 -2.02 2.72
CA LEU A 33 0.63 -1.04 2.22
C LEU A 33 1.24 0.35 2.04
N ASN A 34 2.13 0.77 2.94
CA ASN A 34 2.78 2.06 2.84
C ASN A 34 3.70 2.14 1.61
N ALA A 35 4.50 1.11 1.37
CA ALA A 35 5.38 1.04 0.20
C ALA A 35 4.58 1.12 -1.11
N HIS A 36 3.45 0.41 -1.18
CA HIS A 36 2.55 0.46 -2.34
C HIS A 36 1.91 1.84 -2.55
N ILE A 37 1.48 2.51 -1.47
CA ILE A 37 0.94 3.88 -1.55
C ILE A 37 2.02 4.84 -2.06
N VAL A 38 3.23 4.79 -1.50
CA VAL A 38 4.34 5.67 -1.91
C VAL A 38 4.73 5.41 -3.36
N ALA A 39 4.85 4.15 -3.78
CA ALA A 39 5.15 3.79 -5.16
C ALA A 39 4.07 4.27 -6.14
N PHE A 40 2.78 4.12 -5.77
CA PHE A 40 1.69 4.65 -6.57
C PHE A 40 1.72 6.18 -6.67
N LEU A 41 2.10 6.88 -5.60
CA LEU A 41 2.25 8.33 -5.64
C LEU A 41 3.39 8.78 -6.56
N HIS A 42 4.54 8.09 -6.54
CA HIS A 42 5.64 8.34 -7.48
C HIS A 42 5.21 8.13 -8.94
N TRP A 43 4.49 7.05 -9.21
CA TRP A 43 3.91 6.80 -10.52
C TRP A 43 2.93 7.93 -10.92
N LEU A 44 2.06 8.34 -10.00
CA LEU A 44 1.05 9.37 -10.24
C LEU A 44 1.67 10.74 -10.60
N VAL A 45 2.82 11.08 -10.00
CA VAL A 45 3.54 12.33 -10.28
C VAL A 45 4.56 12.22 -11.42
N ARG A 46 4.61 11.08 -12.13
CA ARG A 46 5.55 10.77 -13.21
C ARG A 46 7.03 10.74 -12.81
N ASP A 47 7.32 10.43 -11.55
CA ASP A 47 8.70 10.11 -11.13
C ASP A 47 9.14 8.73 -11.66
N THR A 48 8.16 7.86 -11.94
CA THR A 48 8.36 6.55 -12.55
C THR A 48 7.16 6.19 -13.43
N ASP A 49 7.38 5.36 -14.46
CA ASP A 49 6.31 4.75 -15.26
C ASP A 49 5.91 3.36 -14.73
N ASP A 50 6.64 2.84 -13.73
CA ASP A 50 6.42 1.52 -13.14
C ASP A 50 5.34 1.57 -12.05
N LEU A 51 4.35 0.69 -12.15
CA LEU A 51 3.32 0.47 -11.13
C LEU A 51 3.79 -0.55 -10.08
N PRO A 52 3.35 -0.44 -8.81
CA PRO A 52 3.68 -1.45 -7.80
C PRO A 52 3.08 -2.81 -8.17
N SER A 53 3.81 -3.87 -7.84
CA SER A 53 3.37 -5.27 -8.05
C SER A 53 2.01 -5.53 -7.42
N ARG A 54 1.17 -6.32 -8.07
CA ARG A 54 -0.14 -6.74 -7.54
C ARG A 54 -0.37 -8.23 -7.83
N PRO A 55 -1.20 -8.92 -7.02
CA PRO A 55 -1.64 -10.27 -7.34
C PRO A 55 -2.24 -10.35 -8.75
N ASP A 56 -2.03 -11.49 -9.40
CA ASP A 56 -2.57 -11.83 -10.71
C ASP A 56 -4.06 -12.19 -10.68
N HIS A 57 -4.59 -12.42 -9.48
CA HIS A 57 -5.98 -12.76 -9.22
C HIS A 57 -6.67 -11.72 -8.32
N ARG A 58 -8.00 -11.84 -8.23
CA ARG A 58 -8.80 -10.99 -7.36
C ARG A 58 -8.68 -11.47 -5.92
N VAL A 59 -8.16 -10.63 -5.04
CA VAL A 59 -8.21 -10.88 -3.59
C VAL A 59 -9.65 -10.76 -3.11
N THR A 60 -10.31 -11.90 -2.92
CA THR A 60 -11.68 -12.00 -2.40
C THR A 60 -11.65 -12.58 -1.00
N ASN A 61 -12.02 -11.76 -0.01
CA ASN A 61 -12.13 -12.10 1.41
C ASN A 61 -10.82 -12.52 2.10
N VAL A 62 -10.35 -11.66 3.00
CA VAL A 62 -9.42 -12.07 4.06
C VAL A 62 -10.27 -12.75 5.12
N ARG A 63 -10.19 -14.08 5.23
CA ARG A 63 -10.73 -14.76 6.41
C ARG A 63 -9.81 -14.40 7.57
N GLY A 64 -10.36 -13.75 8.59
CA GLY A 64 -9.66 -13.47 9.84
C GLY A 64 -9.32 -14.75 10.61
#